data_AF-A0A7C2GI54-F1
#
_entry.id   AF-A0A7C2GI54-F1
#
_cell.length_a   1.000
_cell.length_b   1.000
_cell.length_c   1.000
_cell.angle_alpha   90.00
_cell.angle_beta   90.00
_cell.angle_gamma   90.00
#
_symmetry.space_group_name_H-M   'P 1'
#
loop_
_entity.id
_entity.type
_entity.pdbx_description
1 polymer ?
#
loop_
_entity_poly.entity_id
_entity_poly.type
_entity_poly.pdbx_seq_one_letter_code
_entity_poly.pdbx_strand_id
1 'polypeptide(L)' 'MIEKDESNNMEGTVVNSKFMRIFLIIFAAFLIFAGPTYVSYMLADVLNVNYVASVVSGFILFIAGLLLLLFLVKKKIVEF' A
#
# COMPACT_ATOMS: atom_id res chain seq x y z
N MET A 1 -28.29 -36.98 17.53
CA MET A 1 -27.96 -35.98 16.51
C MET A 1 -27.85 -34.65 17.21
N ILE A 2 -26.63 -34.16 17.45
CA ILE A 2 -26.41 -32.78 17.86
C ILE A 2 -25.71 -32.13 16.68
N GLU A 3 -26.47 -31.27 16.01
CA GLU A 3 -26.02 -30.40 14.94
C GLU A 3 -24.94 -29.49 15.53
N LYS A 4 -23.70 -29.79 15.16
CA LYS A 4 -22.55 -28.97 15.46
C LYS A 4 -22.65 -27.80 14.50
N ASP A 5 -23.43 -26.80 14.91
CA ASP A 5 -23.56 -25.52 14.23
C ASP A 5 -22.15 -25.00 14.00
N GLU A 6 -21.75 -25.01 12.73
CA GLU A 6 -20.49 -24.56 12.19
C GLU A 6 -20.42 -23.03 12.24
N SER A 7 -20.62 -22.52 13.45
CA SER A 7 -20.04 -21.29 13.94
C SER A 7 -18.54 -21.32 13.62
N ASN A 8 -18.00 -20.17 13.22
CA ASN A 8 -16.57 -19.86 13.03
C ASN A 8 -15.99 -19.88 11.59
N ASN A 9 -16.71 -19.51 10.54
CA ASN A 9 -16.04 -19.17 9.26
C ASN A 9 -16.72 -18.06 8.41
N MET A 10 -17.51 -17.16 9.01
CA MET A 10 -18.13 -16.04 8.26
C MET A 10 -17.94 -14.68 8.95
N GLU A 11 -16.80 -14.47 9.60
CA GLU A 11 -16.44 -13.16 10.19
C GLU A 11 -15.24 -12.49 9.49
N GLY A 12 -14.70 -13.11 8.43
CA GLY A 12 -13.39 -12.74 7.86
C GLY A 12 -13.37 -11.80 6.65
N THR A 13 -14.50 -11.42 6.06
CA THR A 13 -14.49 -10.76 4.72
C THR A 13 -15.39 -9.55 4.58
N VAL A 14 -15.84 -8.95 5.69
CA VAL A 14 -16.33 -7.57 5.68
C VAL A 14 -15.23 -6.66 6.23
N VAL A 15 -14.07 -6.66 5.56
CA VAL A 15 -13.09 -5.58 5.72
C VAL A 15 -13.79 -4.34 5.20
N ASN A 16 -14.47 -3.65 6.12
CA ASN A 16 -15.29 -2.47 5.96
C ASN A 16 -14.70 -1.60 4.84
N SER A 17 -15.43 -1.45 3.72
CA SER A 17 -14.91 -0.84 2.48
C SER A 17 -14.29 0.55 2.70
N LYS A 18 -14.69 1.24 3.78
CA LYS A 18 -14.12 2.53 4.21
C LYS A 18 -12.73 2.38 4.84
N PHE A 19 -12.49 1.36 5.67
CA PHE A 19 -11.18 1.11 6.29
C PHE A 19 -10.15 0.72 5.25
N MET A 20 -10.49 -0.20 4.34
CA MET A 20 -9.59 -0.60 3.25
C MET A 20 -9.25 0.59 2.35
N ARG A 21 -10.22 1.47 2.08
CA ARG A 21 -9.99 2.73 1.36
C ARG A 21 -9.02 3.65 2.09
N ILE A 22 -9.22 3.88 3.39
CA ILE A 22 -8.32 4.74 4.19
C ILE A 22 -6.91 4.18 4.20
N PHE A 23 -6.78 2.87 4.38
CA PHE A 23 -5.50 2.18 4.39
C PHE A 23 -4.78 2.35 3.05
N LEU A 24 -5.49 2.15 1.94
CA LEU A 24 -4.92 2.32 0.59
C LEU A 24 -4.50 3.78 0.31
N ILE A 25 -5.23 4.79 0.81
CA ILE A 25 -4.84 6.20 0.68
C ILE A 25 -3.56 6.47 1.47
N ILE A 26 -3.51 6.05 2.74
CA ILE A 26 -2.35 6.24 3.60
C ILE A 26 -1.14 5.50 3.03
N PHE A 27 -1.34 4.27 2.54
CA PHE A 27 -0.30 3.47 1.92
C PHE A 27 0.21 4.09 0.61
N ALA A 28 -0.67 4.64 -0.22
CA ALA A 28 -0.28 5.38 -1.42
C ALA A 28 0.56 6.61 -1.07
N ALA A 29 0.11 7.41 -0.09
CA ALA A 29 0.88 8.55 0.41
C ALA A 29 2.24 8.10 0.96
N PHE A 30 2.28 7.00 1.72
CA PHE A 30 3.51 6.44 2.24
C PHE A 30 4.46 6.04 1.12
N LEU A 31 4.01 5.36 0.07
CA LEU A 31 4.87 5.03 -1.09
C LEU A 31 5.41 6.27 -1.81
N ILE A 32 4.58 7.29 -1.99
CA ILE A 32 4.95 8.55 -2.66
C ILE A 32 6.02 9.30 -1.87
N PHE A 33 5.86 9.42 -0.55
CA PHE A 33 6.80 10.17 0.27
C PHE A 33 8.01 9.33 0.70
N ALA A 34 7.79 8.11 1.16
CA ALA A 34 8.85 7.25 1.70
C ALA A 34 9.71 6.59 0.62
N GLY A 35 9.20 6.42 -0.61
CA GLY A 35 9.97 5.84 -1.72
C GLY A 35 11.27 6.62 -2.02
N PRO A 36 11.17 7.86 -2.52
CA PRO A 36 12.36 8.62 -2.94
C PRO A 36 13.16 9.19 -1.77
N THR A 37 12.60 9.30 -0.56
CA THR A 37 13.32 9.81 0.61
C THR A 37 13.87 8.67 1.47
N TYR A 38 12.99 7.87 2.06
CA TYR A 38 13.34 6.90 3.10
C TYR A 38 13.96 5.62 2.52
N VAL A 39 13.38 5.07 1.45
CA VAL A 39 13.88 3.85 0.83
C VAL A 39 15.19 4.10 0.09
N SER A 40 15.29 5.23 -0.62
CA SER A 40 16.57 5.65 -1.21
C SER A 40 17.65 5.94 -0.17
N TYR A 41 17.30 6.50 0.98
CA TYR A 41 18.26 6.69 2.07
C TYR A 41 18.70 5.34 2.66
N MET A 42 17.76 4.44 3.01
CA MET A 42 18.13 3.15 3.59
C MET A 42 18.96 2.28 2.63
N LEU A 43 18.65 2.24 1.34
CA LEU A 43 19.46 1.48 0.38
C LEU A 43 20.87 2.09 0.23
N ALA A 44 20.98 3.41 0.13
CA ALA A 44 22.28 4.06 -0.07
C ALA A 44 23.16 4.00 1.18
N ASP A 45 22.56 4.20 2.36
CA ASP A 45 23.29 4.38 3.61
C ASP A 45 23.48 3.07 4.39
N VAL A 46 22.44 2.22 4.47
CA VAL A 46 22.48 0.98 5.25
C VAL A 46 23.05 -0.18 4.45
N LEU A 47 22.77 -0.22 3.15
CA LEU A 47 23.15 -1.33 2.28
C LEU A 47 24.31 -0.98 1.33
N ASN A 48 24.78 0.27 1.37
CA ASN A 48 25.86 0.80 0.52
C ASN A 48 25.65 0.51 -0.98
N VAL A 49 24.39 0.40 -1.42
CA VAL A 49 24.09 0.12 -2.82
C VAL A 49 24.41 1.36 -3.63
N ASN A 50 24.87 1.16 -4.88
CA ASN A 50 25.18 2.24 -5.81
C ASN A 50 24.08 3.32 -5.77
N TYR A 51 24.49 4.57 -5.54
CA TYR A 51 23.58 5.71 -5.35
C TYR A 51 22.53 5.81 -6.46
N VAL A 52 22.96 5.54 -7.71
CA VAL A 52 22.07 5.51 -8.87
C VAL A 52 20.98 4.43 -8.73
N ALA A 53 21.33 3.22 -8.30
CA ALA A 53 20.36 2.15 -8.06
C ALA A 53 19.42 2.47 -6.90
N SER A 54 19.91 3.13 -5.85
CA SER A 54 19.10 3.55 -4.71
C SER A 54 18.06 4.62 -5.07
N VAL A 55 18.47 5.62 -5.85
CA VAL A 55 17.57 6.67 -6.34
C VAL A 55 16.54 6.10 -7.33
N VAL A 56 16.98 5.21 -8.23
CA VAL A 56 16.06 4.53 -9.18
C VAL A 56 15.04 3.68 -8.43
N SER A 57 15.45 2.96 -7.40
CA SER A 57 14.53 2.17 -6.55
C SER A 57 13.48 3.05 -5.89
N GLY A 58 13.88 4.19 -5.30
CA GLY A 58 12.94 5.13 -4.71
C GLY A 58 11.98 5.77 -5.72
N PHE A 59 12.45 6.05 -6.94
CA PHE A 59 11.62 6.53 -8.04
C PHE A 59 10.60 5.49 -8.51
N ILE A 60 10.98 4.21 -8.55
CA ILE A 60 10.05 3.12 -8.89
C ILE A 60 8.94 3.03 -7.83
N LEU A 61 9.29 3.15 -6.54
CA LEU A 61 8.29 3.19 -5.46
C LEU A 61 7.38 4.42 -5.57
N PHE A 62 7.93 5.58 -5.94
CA PHE A 62 7.16 6.79 -6.18
C PHE A 62 6.11 6.58 -7.29
N ILE A 63 6.54 6.02 -8.43
CA ILE A 63 5.67 5.73 -9.57
C ILE A 63 4.60 4.70 -9.20
N ALA A 64 4.98 3.65 -8.46
CA ALA A 64 4.03 2.67 -7.96
C ALA A 64 2.99 3.32 -7.02
N GLY A 65 3.42 4.21 -6.12
CA GLY A 65 2.52 4.98 -5.26
C GLY A 65 1.57 5.89 -6.04
N LEU A 66 2.08 6.55 -7.09
CA LEU A 66 1.29 7.41 -7.97
C LEU A 66 0.25 6.59 -8.75
N LEU A 67 0.62 5.43 -9.29
CA LEU A 67 -0.29 4.51 -9.96
C LEU A 67 -1.34 3.97 -8.99
N LEU A 68 -0.97 3.66 -7.75
CA LEU A 68 -1.91 3.22 -6.71
C LEU A 68 -2.93 4.31 -6.38
N LEU A 69 -2.47 5.56 -6.24
CA LEU A 69 -3.33 6.72 -6.02
C LEU A 69 -4.27 6.94 -7.21
N LEU A 70 -3.74 6.92 -8.43
CA LEU A 70 -4.52 7.02 -9.67
C LEU A 70 -5.54 5.90 -9.79
N PHE A 71 -5.18 4.67 -9.43
CA PHE A 71 -6.11 3.54 -9.39
C PHE A 71 -7.25 3.79 -8.41
N LEU A 72 -6.93 4.29 -7.21
CA LEU A 72 -7.91 4.60 -6.17
C LEU A 72 -8.88 5.71 -6.60
N VAL A 73 -8.37 6.74 -7.29
CA VAL A 73 -9.17 7.84 -7.86
C VAL A 73 -10.01 7.35 -9.04
N LYS A 74 -9.40 6.62 -9.98
CA LYS A 74 -10.04 6.22 -11.25
C LYS A 74 -11.08 5.13 -11.06
N LYS A 75 -10.97 4.28 -10.03
CA LYS A 75 -11.94 3.22 -9.71
C LYS A 75 -13.24 3.75 -9.07
N LYS A 76 -13.47 5.06 -8.96
CA LYS A 76 -14.65 5.64 -8.26
C LYS A 76 -14.87 5.00 -6.88
N ILE A 77 -13.80 4.72 -6.14
CA ILE A 77 -13.95 4.42 -4.71
C ILE A 77 -14.33 5.72 -3.97
N VAL A 78 -14.08 6.88 -4.59
CA VAL A 78 -14.60 8.21 -4.25
C VAL A 78 -15.91 8.45 -5.02
N GLU A 79 -17.04 8.01 -4.48
CA GLU A 79 -18.31 8.70 -4.73
C GLU A 79 -18.24 10.02 -3.96
N PHE A 80 -18.30 11.14 -4.68
CA PHE A 80 -18.51 12.48 -4.12
C PHE A 80 -20.02 12.76 -4.11
#